data_AF-A0A350PD83-F1
#
_entry.id   AF-A0A350PD83-F1
#
_cell.length_a   1.000
_cell.length_b   1.000
_cell.length_c   1.000
_cell.angle_alpha   90.00
_cell.angle_beta   90.00
_cell.angle_gamma   90.00
#
_symmetry.space_group_name_H-M   'P 1'
#
loop_
_entity.id
_entity.type
_entity.pdbx_description
1 polymer ?
#
loop_
_entity_poly.entity_id
_entity_poly.type
_entity_poly.pdbx_seq_one_letter_code
_entity_poly.pdbx_strand_id
1 'polypeptide(L)' 'EEQASLRADGDDEAMTIDEDFIRALEYGMPPTAGIGIGIDRLAMIMTNSASIRDVLFFPQMKPEKSE' A
#
# COMPACT_ATOMS: atom_id res chain seq x y z
N GLU A 1 -1.57 13.74 -14.68
CA GLU A 1 -2.91 13.79 -15.29
C GLU A 1 -3.44 12.42 -15.72
N GLU A 2 -2.60 11.52 -16.24
CA GLU A 2 -3.01 10.15 -16.63
C GLU A 2 -3.74 9.36 -15.53
N GLN A 3 -3.22 9.37 -14.29
CA GLN A 3 -3.88 8.74 -13.13
C GLN A 3 -5.27 9.35 -12.83
N ALA A 4 -5.48 10.64 -13.13
CA ALA A 4 -6.79 11.26 -12.96
C ALA A 4 -7.78 10.79 -14.04
N SER A 5 -7.29 10.53 -15.26
CA SER A 5 -8.09 9.91 -16.32
C SER A 5 -8.52 8.49 -15.93
N LEU A 6 -7.58 7.68 -15.43
CA LEU A 6 -7.89 6.31 -14.96
C LEU A 6 -8.98 6.32 -13.89
N ARG A 7 -8.92 7.24 -12.93
CA ARG A 7 -10.01 7.40 -11.94
C ARG A 7 -11.34 7.77 -12.61
N ALA A 8 -11.34 8.70 -13.57
CA ALA A 8 -12.55 9.10 -14.27
C ALA A 8 -13.18 7.94 -15.06
N ASP A 9 -12.35 7.02 -15.55
CA ASP A 9 -12.76 5.78 -16.22
C ASP A 9 -13.21 4.67 -15.24
N GLY A 10 -13.21 4.94 -13.93
CA GLY A 10 -13.73 4.05 -12.89
C GLY A 10 -12.69 3.21 -12.15
N ASP A 11 -11.40 3.53 -12.26
CA ASP A 11 -10.35 2.89 -11.46
C ASP A 11 -10.29 3.48 -10.04
N ASP A 12 -10.84 2.75 -9.06
CA ASP A 12 -10.85 3.13 -7.65
C ASP A 12 -9.45 3.13 -7.00
N GLU A 13 -8.46 2.45 -7.60
CA GLU A 13 -7.09 2.36 -7.08
C GLU A 13 -6.16 3.45 -7.64
N ALA A 14 -6.61 4.21 -8.65
CA ALA A 14 -5.81 5.26 -9.27
C ALA A 14 -5.44 6.37 -8.27
N MET A 15 -4.24 6.94 -8.42
CA MET A 15 -3.69 7.94 -7.49
C MET A 15 -4.32 9.32 -7.64
N THR A 16 -4.57 10.02 -6.54
CA THR A 16 -5.11 11.40 -6.57
C THR A 16 -4.02 12.39 -6.91
N ILE A 17 -4.38 13.51 -7.53
CA ILE A 17 -3.44 14.61 -7.69
C ILE A 17 -3.29 15.27 -6.32
N ASP A 18 -2.07 15.25 -5.78
CA ASP A 18 -1.68 15.92 -4.55
C ASP A 18 -0.86 17.17 -4.89
N GLU A 19 -1.53 18.31 -4.91
CA GLU A 19 -0.93 19.61 -5.25
C GLU A 19 0.14 20.05 -4.26
N ASP A 20 0.02 19.65 -2.98
CA ASP A 20 1.00 20.01 -1.95
C ASP A 20 2.27 19.16 -2.11
N PHE A 21 2.15 17.89 -2.47
CA PHE A 21 3.31 17.05 -2.83
C PHE A 21 4.04 17.59 -4.06
N ILE A 22 3.32 17.97 -5.13
CA ILE A 22 3.92 18.56 -6.33
C ILE A 22 4.65 19.86 -5.98
N ARG A 23 4.00 20.76 -5.23
CA ARG A 23 4.62 22.01 -4.77
C ARG A 23 5.90 21.74 -3.98
N ALA A 24 5.93 20.73 -3.12
CA ALA A 24 7.13 20.36 -2.38
C ALA A 24 8.29 19.91 -3.30
N LEU A 25 7.99 19.20 -4.39
CA LEU A 25 8.98 18.82 -5.40
C LEU A 25 9.53 20.04 -6.17
N GLU A 26 8.67 21.02 -6.47
CA GLU A 26 9.05 22.26 -7.16
C GLU A 26 10.06 23.11 -6.38
N TYR A 27 10.04 23.05 -5.05
CA TYR A 27 11.08 23.68 -4.20
C TYR A 27 12.47 23.05 -4.38
N GLY A 28 12.54 21.86 -4.97
CA GLY A 28 13.77 21.17 -5.30
C GLY A 28 13.97 19.90 -4.48
N MET A 29 13.47 18.78 -4.99
CA MET A 29 13.80 17.46 -4.48
C MET A 29 15.23 17.07 -4.95
N PRO A 30 16.16 16.75 -4.04
CA PRO A 30 17.46 16.21 -4.42
C PRO A 30 17.32 14.86 -5.16
N PRO A 31 18.36 14.42 -5.90
CA PRO A 31 18.39 13.06 -6.42
C PRO A 31 18.31 12.06 -5.27
N THR A 32 17.23 11.28 -5.24
CA THR A 32 16.87 10.41 -4.12
C THR A 32 16.50 9.02 -4.61
N ALA A 33 16.66 8.04 -3.71
CA ALA A 33 16.19 6.67 -3.89
C ALA A 33 15.37 6.26 -2.67
N GLY A 34 14.26 5.55 -2.89
CA GLY A 34 13.40 5.01 -1.84
C GLY A 34 13.27 3.49 -1.95
N ILE A 35 13.00 2.82 -0.82
CA ILE A 35 12.73 1.38 -0.77
C ILE A 35 11.51 1.11 0.11
N GLY A 36 10.65 0.19 -0.32
CA GLY A 36 9.53 -0.33 0.46
C GLY A 36 9.67 -1.84 0.63
N ILE A 37 9.60 -2.33 1.87
CA ILE A 37 9.68 -3.76 2.21
C ILE A 37 8.43 -4.14 3.00
N GLY A 38 7.68 -5.13 2.52
CA GLY A 38 6.58 -5.71 3.27
C GLY A 38 7.09 -6.65 4.35
N ILE A 39 7.05 -6.20 5.62
CA ILE A 39 7.58 -6.97 6.76
C ILE A 39 6.84 -8.29 6.95
N ASP A 40 5.51 -8.32 6.79
CA ASP A 40 4.73 -9.55 6.95
C ASP A 40 5.12 -10.59 5.89
N ARG A 41 5.32 -10.17 4.64
CA ARG A 41 5.76 -11.07 3.57
C ARG A 41 7.20 -11.55 3.77
N LEU A 42 8.09 -10.67 4.26
CA LEU A 42 9.43 -11.07 4.64
C LEU A 42 9.38 -12.14 5.74
N ALA A 43 8.58 -11.92 6.78
CA ALA A 43 8.37 -12.90 7.84
C ALA A 43 7.85 -14.23 7.28
N MET A 44 6.80 -14.21 6.43
CA MET A 44 6.26 -15.42 5.79
C MET A 44 7.33 -16.23 5.06
N ILE A 45 8.22 -15.57 4.32
CA ILE A 45 9.33 -16.24 3.61
C ILE A 45 10.31 -16.85 4.61
N MET A 46 10.70 -16.08 5.64
CA MET A 46 11.66 -16.51 6.65
C MET A 46 11.15 -17.68 7.51
N THR A 47 9.83 -17.76 7.72
CA THR A 47 9.18 -18.80 8.52
C THR A 47 8.54 -19.90 7.66
N ASN A 48 8.71 -19.86 6.34
CA ASN A 48 8.07 -20.76 5.38
C ASN A 48 6.54 -20.89 5.61
N SER A 49 5.89 -19.77 5.90
CA SER A 49 4.46 -19.70 6.16
C SER A 49 3.68 -19.37 4.88
N ALA A 50 2.67 -20.19 4.58
CA ALA A 50 1.86 -20.02 3.37
C ALA A 50 0.80 -18.91 3.49
N SER A 51 0.38 -18.56 4.72
CA SER A 51 -0.63 -17.54 4.99
C SER A 51 -0.05 -16.41 5.84
N ILE A 52 -0.44 -15.16 5.52
CA ILE A 52 -0.08 -13.98 6.33
C ILE A 52 -0.63 -14.06 7.75
N ARG A 53 -1.72 -14.82 7.94
CA ARG A 53 -2.33 -15.01 9.27
C ARG A 53 -1.42 -15.78 10.22
N ASP A 54 -0.46 -16.55 9.70
CA ASP A 54 0.46 -17.35 10.50
C ASP A 54 1.60 -16.50 11.11
N VAL A 55 1.81 -15.28 10.58
CA VAL A 55 2.85 -14.34 11.04
C VAL A 55 2.29 -13.10 11.74
N LEU A 56 0.97 -13.04 11.92
CA LEU A 56 0.28 -11.97 12.64
C LEU A 56 -0.26 -12.50 13.97
N PHE A 57 0.02 -11.82 15.09
CA PHE A 57 -0.51 -12.24 16.40
C PHE A 57 -2.04 -12.19 16.48
N PHE A 58 -2.66 -11.21 15.83
CA PHE A 58 -4.12 -11.00 15.83
C PHE A 58 -4.59 -10.61 14.41
N PRO A 59 -4.72 -11.58 13.49
CA PRO A 59 -5.17 -11.29 12.13
C PRO A 59 -6.64 -10.87 12.11
N GLN A 60 -7.02 -10.00 11.16
CA GLN A 60 -8.43 -9.67 10.93
C GLN A 60 -9.20 -10.90 10.46
N MET A 61 -10.19 -11.31 11.26
CA MET A 61 -11.07 -12.43 10.98
C MET A 61 -12.48 -11.95 10.66
N LYS A 62 -13.25 -12.76 9.92
CA LYS A 62 -14.68 -12.52 9.78
C LYS A 62 -15.35 -12.76 11.14
N PRO A 63 -16.25 -11.88 11.60
CA PRO A 63 -17.00 -12.13 12.82
C PRO A 63 -17.76 -13.45 12.76
N GLU A 64 -17.94 -14.10 13.91
CA GLU A 64 -18.80 -15.27 14.03
C GLU A 64 -20.25 -14.88 13.73
N LYS A 65 -21.02 -15.80 13.13
CA LYS A 65 -22.45 -15.58 12.94
C LYS A 65 -23.10 -15.64 14.33
N SER A 66 -23.91 -14.64 14.68
CA SER A 66 -24.83 -14.79 15.80
C SER A 66 -25.79 -15.93 15.47
N GLU A 67 -25.96 -16.90 16.38
CA GLU A 67 -27.10 -17.82 16.32
C GLU A 67 -28.43 -17.07 16.43
#